data_AF-A0A2V4BWF5-F1
#
_entry.id   AF-A0A2V4BWF5-F1
#
_cell.length_a   1.000
_cell.length_b   1.000
_cell.length_c   1.000
_cell.angle_alpha   90.00
_cell.angle_beta   90.00
_cell.angle_gamma   90.00
#
_symmetry.space_group_name_H-M   'P 1'
#
loop_
_entity.id
_entity.type
_entity.pdbx_description
1 polymer ?
#
loop_
_entity_poly.entity_id
_entity_poly.type
_entity_poly.pdbx_seq_one_letter_code
_entity_poly.pdbx_strand_id
1 'polypeptide(L)'
;MSKFKNIDSKLSDLANKLNGRLTKDRPSYPKSLRTFEERRIDWVENDIMKAIIIQPNFEINGVNSNIWNFINLAIYDDGFSISNPKWMKILVDQKDFSFVEDNIDNLLLKSEENLCNISVSDLL
;
A
#
# COMPACT_ATOMS: atom_id res chain seq x y z
N MET A 1 9.07 -19.74 0.04
CA MET A 1 8.54 -19.23 -1.24
C MET A 1 7.68 -18.02 -0.90
N SER A 2 7.81 -16.91 -1.63
CA SER A 2 7.10 -15.66 -1.34
C SER A 2 5.57 -15.86 -1.34
N LYS A 3 4.84 -15.25 -0.40
CA LYS A 3 3.37 -15.23 -0.42
C LYS A 3 2.86 -14.49 -1.66
N PHE A 4 3.58 -13.46 -2.08
CA PHE A 4 3.22 -12.61 -3.22
C PHE A 4 3.55 -13.20 -4.60
N LYS A 5 4.08 -14.43 -4.67
CA LYS A 5 4.57 -15.01 -5.93
C LYS A 5 3.56 -14.96 -7.09
N ASN A 6 2.26 -15.06 -6.81
CA ASN A 6 1.21 -15.13 -7.83
C ASN A 6 0.67 -13.74 -8.20
N ILE A 7 1.01 -12.70 -7.43
CA ILE A 7 0.48 -11.34 -7.63
C ILE A 7 1.57 -10.30 -7.93
N ASP A 8 2.84 -10.62 -7.72
CA ASP A 8 3.97 -9.70 -7.93
C ASP A 8 4.03 -9.12 -9.35
N SER A 9 3.66 -9.87 -10.39
CA SER A 9 3.61 -9.36 -11.77
C SER A 9 2.55 -8.26 -11.91
N LYS A 10 1.33 -8.52 -11.42
CA LYS A 10 0.22 -7.56 -11.46
C LYS A 10 0.53 -6.26 -10.71
N LEU A 11 1.19 -6.37 -9.56
CA LEU A 11 1.67 -5.22 -8.80
C LEU A 11 2.71 -4.41 -9.58
N SER A 12 3.62 -5.10 -10.28
CA SER A 12 4.65 -4.45 -11.10
C SER A 12 4.03 -3.74 -12.31
N ASP A 13 3.05 -4.36 -12.95
CA ASP A 13 2.33 -3.79 -14.10
C ASP A 13 1.58 -2.51 -13.70
N LEU A 14 0.87 -2.51 -12.57
CA LEU A 14 0.21 -1.31 -12.07
C LEU A 14 1.21 -0.23 -11.66
N ALA A 15 2.30 -0.59 -10.97
CA ALA A 15 3.34 0.37 -10.61
C ALA A 15 3.91 1.08 -11.85
N ASN A 16 4.21 0.32 -12.90
CA ASN A 16 4.67 0.89 -14.18
C ASN A 16 3.62 1.81 -14.81
N LYS A 17 2.35 1.39 -14.84
CA LYS A 17 1.24 2.19 -15.37
C LYS A 17 1.11 3.55 -14.68
N LEU A 18 1.32 3.59 -13.37
CA LEU A 18 1.20 4.79 -12.53
C LEU A 18 2.48 5.64 -12.49
N ASN A 19 3.52 5.29 -13.26
CA ASN A 19 4.88 5.85 -13.11
C ASN A 19 5.38 5.78 -11.65
N GLY A 20 4.96 4.75 -10.92
CA GLY A 20 5.28 4.50 -9.53
C GLY A 20 6.41 3.51 -9.34
N ARG A 21 6.74 3.28 -8.07
CA ARG A 21 7.76 2.34 -7.64
C ARG A 21 7.13 1.26 -6.79
N LEU A 22 7.25 0.00 -7.24
CA LEU A 22 6.99 -1.16 -6.39
C LEU A 22 8.19 -1.37 -5.46
N THR A 23 7.96 -1.25 -4.15
CA THR A 23 8.89 -1.66 -3.12
C THR A 23 8.44 -2.98 -2.49
N LYS A 24 9.43 -3.83 -2.22
CA LYS A 24 9.24 -5.13 -1.60
C LYS A 24 9.89 -5.09 -0.24
N ASP A 25 9.08 -5.36 0.77
CA ASP A 25 9.48 -5.31 2.17
C ASP A 25 9.99 -3.90 2.55
N ARG A 26 10.67 -3.79 3.69
CA ARG A 26 11.29 -2.54 4.14
C ARG A 26 12.82 -2.66 4.03
N PRO A 27 13.43 -2.59 2.84
CA PRO A 27 14.84 -2.91 2.64
C PRO A 27 15.79 -2.00 3.43
N SER A 28 15.36 -0.78 3.74
CA SER A 28 16.08 0.18 4.59
C SER A 28 16.08 -0.19 6.08
N TYR A 29 15.20 -1.09 6.53
CA TYR A 29 15.17 -1.54 7.92
C TYR A 29 16.24 -2.61 8.18
N PRO A 30 16.80 -2.65 9.41
CA PRO A 30 17.72 -3.71 9.83
C PRO A 30 17.19 -5.09 9.49
N LYS A 31 18.05 -5.98 8.97
CA LYS A 31 17.64 -7.32 8.51
C LYS A 31 16.96 -8.14 9.61
N SER A 32 17.39 -7.96 10.87
CA SER A 32 16.79 -8.59 12.05
C SER A 32 15.33 -8.19 12.29
N LEU A 33 14.89 -7.04 11.77
CA LEU A 33 13.54 -6.51 11.93
C LEU A 33 12.64 -6.76 10.70
N ARG A 34 13.21 -7.29 9.61
CA ARG A 34 12.46 -7.69 8.40
C ARG A 34 11.88 -9.10 8.57
N THR A 35 10.96 -9.24 9.51
CA THR A 35 10.37 -10.55 9.89
C THR A 35 9.12 -10.92 9.09
N PHE A 36 8.67 -10.04 8.19
CA PHE A 36 7.47 -10.23 7.37
C PHE A 36 7.65 -9.68 5.96
N GLU A 37 6.79 -10.15 5.04
CA GLU A 37 6.72 -9.65 3.67
C GLU A 37 5.76 -8.45 3.58
N GLU A 38 6.09 -7.48 2.75
CA GLU A 38 5.23 -6.32 2.46
C GLU A 38 5.33 -5.98 0.96
N ARG A 39 4.26 -5.47 0.37
CA ARG A 39 4.33 -4.82 -0.96
C ARG A 39 3.75 -3.44 -0.87
N ARG A 40 4.45 -2.48 -1.45
CA ARG A 40 4.00 -1.11 -1.51
C ARG A 40 4.26 -0.51 -2.88
N ILE A 41 3.24 0.07 -3.50
CA ILE A 41 3.39 0.86 -4.73
C ILE A 41 3.30 2.32 -4.32
N ASP A 42 4.35 3.08 -4.57
CA ASP A 42 4.43 4.51 -4.25
C ASP A 42 4.58 5.35 -5.52
N TRP A 43 3.87 6.46 -5.59
CA TRP A 43 4.07 7.47 -6.64
C TRP A 43 3.70 8.86 -6.13
N VAL A 44 4.09 9.87 -6.89
CA VAL A 44 3.73 11.27 -6.63
C VAL A 44 3.06 11.82 -7.86
N GLU A 45 1.92 12.47 -7.67
CA GLU A 45 1.19 13.14 -8.74
C GLU A 45 0.52 14.38 -8.16
N ASN A 46 0.77 15.55 -8.78
CA ASN A 46 0.29 16.86 -8.34
C ASN A 46 0.62 17.13 -6.86
N ASP A 47 1.87 16.87 -6.46
CA ASP A 47 2.39 17.05 -5.10
C ASP A 47 1.69 16.19 -4.02
N ILE A 48 0.84 15.25 -4.42
CA ILE A 48 0.22 14.27 -3.52
C ILE A 48 1.00 12.96 -3.64
N MET A 49 1.61 12.55 -2.54
CA MET A 49 2.19 11.22 -2.40
C MET A 49 1.07 10.21 -2.23
N LYS A 50 1.04 9.20 -3.10
CA LYS A 50 0.05 8.13 -3.11
C LYS A 50 0.73 6.80 -2.86
N ALA A 51 0.05 5.93 -2.13
CA ALA A 51 0.53 4.58 -1.88
C ALA A 51 -0.60 3.56 -1.88
N ILE A 52 -0.30 2.39 -2.43
CA ILE A 52 -1.04 1.14 -2.22
C ILE A 52 -0.17 0.25 -1.36
N ILE A 53 -0.67 -0.19 -0.20
CA ILE A 53 0.09 -0.96 0.79
C ILE A 53 -0.62 -2.30 1.03
N ILE A 54 0.13 -3.39 0.90
CA ILE A 54 -0.29 -4.75 1.26
C ILE A 54 0.67 -5.22 2.36
N GLN A 55 0.17 -5.31 3.58
CA GLN A 55 0.97 -5.63 4.76
C GLN A 55 0.21 -6.56 5.72
N PRO A 56 0.91 -7.35 6.54
CA PRO A 56 0.28 -8.08 7.63
C PRO A 56 -0.28 -7.11 8.68
N ASN A 57 -1.13 -7.62 9.56
CA ASN A 57 -1.67 -6.80 10.65
C ASN A 57 -0.60 -6.48 11.69
N PHE A 58 -0.52 -5.22 12.10
CA PHE A 58 0.37 -4.79 13.18
C PHE A 58 -0.42 -4.71 14.48
N GLU A 59 0.06 -5.40 15.50
CA GLU A 59 -0.53 -5.49 16.83
C GLU A 59 0.45 -4.91 17.87
N ILE A 60 -0.04 -4.61 19.07
CA ILE A 60 0.76 -4.02 20.15
C ILE A 60 2.02 -4.86 20.44
N ASN A 61 1.92 -6.18 20.32
CA ASN A 61 2.98 -7.13 20.67
C ASN A 61 3.77 -7.65 19.46
N GLY A 62 3.50 -7.18 18.24
CA GLY A 62 4.23 -7.61 17.06
C GLY A 62 3.41 -7.64 15.77
N VAL A 63 3.82 -8.49 14.84
CA VAL A 63 3.22 -8.60 13.51
C VAL A 63 2.49 -9.92 13.39
N ASN A 64 1.19 -9.86 13.08
CA ASN A 64 0.36 -11.03 12.84
C ASN A 64 0.28 -11.33 11.33
N SER A 65 1.19 -12.18 10.86
CA SER A 65 1.30 -12.55 9.43
C SER A 65 0.22 -13.50 8.93
N ASN A 66 -0.76 -13.87 9.77
CA ASN A 66 -1.92 -14.66 9.35
C ASN A 66 -3.00 -13.77 8.72
N ILE A 67 -3.13 -12.54 9.19
CA ILE A 67 -4.12 -11.56 8.71
C ILE A 67 -3.44 -10.37 8.05
N TRP A 68 -4.07 -9.86 7.00
CA TRP A 68 -3.49 -8.92 6.05
C TRP A 68 -4.44 -7.78 5.78
N ASN A 69 -3.84 -6.64 5.48
CA ASN A 69 -4.51 -5.41 5.14
C ASN A 69 -4.14 -4.98 3.72
N PHE A 70 -5.11 -4.40 3.03
CA PHE A 70 -4.91 -3.74 1.74
C PHE A 70 -5.37 -2.29 1.89
N ILE A 71 -4.45 -1.35 1.79
CA ILE A 71 -4.65 0.04 2.19
C ILE A 71 -4.28 0.97 1.05
N ASN A 72 -5.15 1.95 0.81
CA ASN A 72 -4.86 3.10 -0.04
C ASN A 72 -4.55 4.30 0.85
N LEU A 73 -3.52 5.03 0.49
CA LEU A 73 -3.06 6.20 1.23
C LEU A 73 -2.75 7.31 0.24
N ALA A 74 -3.19 8.52 0.56
CA ALA A 74 -2.78 9.74 -0.10
C ALA A 74 -2.39 10.77 0.96
N ILE A 75 -1.25 11.42 0.78
CA ILE A 75 -0.71 12.42 1.71
C ILE A 75 -0.21 13.59 0.87
N TYR A 76 -0.61 14.80 1.26
CA TYR A 76 -0.02 16.01 0.74
C TYR A 76 1.08 16.46 1.69
N ASP A 77 2.32 16.49 1.21
CA ASP A 77 3.44 17.04 1.97
C ASP A 77 3.64 18.49 1.57
N ASP A 78 3.06 19.40 2.34
CA ASP A 78 3.20 20.83 2.10
C ASP A 78 4.55 21.39 2.59
N GLY A 79 5.37 20.57 3.26
CA GLY A 79 6.66 20.97 3.82
C GLY A 79 6.59 21.95 5.00
N PHE A 80 5.38 22.32 5.47
CA PHE A 80 5.17 23.35 6.50
C PHE A 80 4.24 22.91 7.64
N SER A 81 3.38 21.90 7.42
CA SER A 81 2.36 21.47 8.38
C SER A 81 2.89 20.56 9.48
N ILE A 82 2.38 20.73 10.69
CA ILE A 82 2.64 19.84 11.85
C ILE A 82 2.03 18.45 11.60
N SER A 83 0.95 18.38 10.82
CA SER A 83 0.35 17.14 10.34
C SER A 83 -0.03 17.29 8.87
N ASN A 84 0.56 16.46 8.02
CA ASN A 84 0.26 16.44 6.59
C ASN A 84 -1.20 16.00 6.35
N PRO A 85 -2.00 16.78 5.59
CA PRO A 85 -3.33 16.35 5.14
C PRO A 85 -3.25 14.97 4.50
N LYS A 86 -4.13 14.07 4.93
CA LYS A 86 -4.06 12.67 4.53
C LYS A 86 -5.44 12.06 4.37
N TRP A 87 -5.55 11.24 3.33
CA TRP A 87 -6.68 10.37 3.10
C TRP A 87 -6.23 8.93 3.15
N MET A 88 -7.03 8.08 3.79
CA MET A 88 -6.74 6.65 3.90
C MET A 88 -8.02 5.85 3.75
N LYS A 89 -7.95 4.76 3.00
CA LYS A 89 -9.04 3.80 2.85
C LYS A 89 -8.51 2.39 2.95
N ILE A 90 -9.13 1.59 3.83
CA ILE A 90 -8.82 0.19 4.00
C ILE A 90 -9.78 -0.61 3.11
N LEU A 91 -9.25 -1.28 2.09
CA LEU A 91 -10.03 -2.11 1.16
C LEU A 91 -10.15 -3.56 1.64
N VAL A 92 -9.15 -4.01 2.41
CA VAL A 92 -9.16 -5.28 3.12
C VAL A 92 -8.65 -5.02 4.53
N ASP A 93 -9.44 -5.41 5.52
CA ASP A 93 -9.12 -5.26 6.94
C ASP A 93 -9.05 -6.66 7.57
N GLN A 94 -7.85 -7.02 8.03
CA GLN A 94 -7.56 -8.23 8.80
C GLN A 94 -8.14 -9.52 8.21
N LYS A 95 -7.86 -9.79 6.93
CA LYS A 95 -8.26 -11.04 6.25
C LYS A 95 -7.08 -11.94 5.97
N ASP A 96 -7.34 -13.23 5.75
CA ASP A 96 -6.31 -14.16 5.26
C ASP A 96 -5.71 -13.66 3.94
N PHE A 97 -4.42 -13.95 3.72
CA PHE A 97 -3.73 -13.53 2.49
C PHE A 97 -4.40 -14.07 1.22
N SER A 98 -5.00 -15.27 1.27
CA SER A 98 -5.73 -15.85 0.14
C SER A 98 -6.86 -14.92 -0.32
N PHE A 99 -7.53 -14.20 0.60
CA PHE A 99 -8.53 -13.22 0.21
C PHE A 99 -7.94 -12.10 -0.65
N VAL A 100 -6.75 -11.60 -0.29
CA VAL A 100 -6.05 -10.59 -1.09
C VAL A 100 -5.64 -11.15 -2.44
N GLU A 101 -5.07 -12.35 -2.46
CA GLU A 101 -4.63 -13.03 -3.67
C GLU A 101 -5.79 -13.27 -4.65
N ASP A 102 -6.90 -13.83 -4.16
CA ASP A 102 -8.08 -14.16 -4.95
C ASP A 102 -8.80 -12.92 -5.51
N ASN A 103 -8.65 -11.77 -4.84
CA ASN A 103 -9.34 -10.52 -5.20
C ASN A 103 -8.41 -9.45 -5.78
N ILE A 104 -7.15 -9.79 -6.09
CA ILE A 104 -6.11 -8.80 -6.39
C ILE A 104 -6.49 -7.88 -7.56
N ASP A 105 -7.08 -8.40 -8.63
CA ASP A 105 -7.44 -7.59 -9.81
C ASP A 105 -8.47 -6.52 -9.45
N ASN A 106 -9.50 -6.90 -8.70
CA ASN A 106 -10.54 -5.98 -8.24
C ASN A 106 -9.99 -4.95 -7.23
N LEU A 107 -9.07 -5.37 -6.35
CA LEU A 107 -8.45 -4.48 -5.38
C LEU A 107 -7.55 -3.44 -6.06
N LEU A 108 -6.77 -3.85 -7.05
CA LEU A 108 -5.91 -2.96 -7.82
C LEU A 108 -6.73 -1.96 -8.65
N LEU A 109 -7.78 -2.42 -9.33
CA LEU A 109 -8.69 -1.54 -10.08
C LEU A 109 -9.32 -0.48 -9.17
N LYS A 110 -9.93 -0.90 -8.05
CA LYS A 110 -10.50 0.03 -7.07
C LYS A 110 -9.46 1.00 -6.52
N SER A 111 -8.21 0.58 -6.42
CA SER A 111 -7.15 1.42 -5.87
C SER A 111 -6.72 2.51 -6.82
N GLU A 112 -6.59 2.14 -8.09
CA GLU A 112 -6.40 3.11 -9.16
C GLU A 112 -7.55 4.12 -9.19
N GLU A 113 -8.81 3.65 -9.20
CA GLU A 113 -9.99 4.53 -9.17
C GLU A 113 -10.02 5.48 -7.97
N ASN A 114 -9.71 4.95 -6.77
CA ASN A 114 -9.71 5.76 -5.56
C ASN A 114 -8.57 6.81 -5.57
N LEU A 115 -7.37 6.45 -6.04
CA LEU A 115 -6.17 7.28 -5.86
C LEU A 115 -5.92 8.25 -7.03
N CYS A 116 -6.27 7.89 -8.26
CA CYS A 116 -6.09 8.77 -9.42
C CYS A 116 -7.05 9.96 -9.42
N ASN A 117 -8.17 9.87 -8.72
CA ASN A 117 -9.16 10.94 -8.63
C ASN A 117 -8.97 11.86 -7.40
N ILE A 118 -8.01 11.55 -6.53
CA ILE A 118 -7.77 12.36 -5.33
C ILE A 118 -7.14 13.70 -5.68
N SER A 119 -7.76 14.74 -5.16
CA SER A 119 -7.30 16.13 -5.16
C SER A 119 -6.91 16.57 -3.75
N VAL A 120 -6.28 17.74 -3.63
CA VAL A 120 -5.90 18.31 -2.32
C VAL A 120 -7.12 18.51 -1.41
N SER A 121 -8.29 18.86 -1.97
CA SER A 121 -9.52 19.03 -1.18
C SER A 121 -10.06 17.73 -0.58
N ASP A 122 -9.71 16.57 -1.13
CA ASP A 122 -10.12 15.27 -0.58
C ASP A 122 -9.27 14.84 0.63
N LEU A 123 -8.20 15.59 0.94
CA LEU A 123 -7.26 15.30 2.02
C LEU A 123 -7.56 16.07 3.31
N LEU A 124 -8.53 17.00 3.26
CA LEU A 124 -8.95 17.90 4.35
C LEU A 124 -10.16 17.36 5.13
#